data_AF-A0A2H0I979-F1
#
_entry.id   AF-A0A2H0I979-F1
#
_cell.length_a   1.000
_cell.length_b   1.000
_cell.length_c   1.000
_cell.angle_alpha   90.00
_cell.angle_beta   90.00
_cell.angle_gamma   90.00
#
_symmetry.space_group_name_H-M   'P 1'
#
loop_
_entity.id
_entity.type
_entity.pdbx_description
1 polymer ?
#
loop_
_entity_poly.entity_id
_entity_poly.type
_entity_poly.pdbx_seq_one_letter_code
_entity_poly.pdbx_strand_id
1 'polypeptide(L)'
;MPYELMLCLQVLLAFFLGFLIGLEREYHHSPAGLRTYAAVCLGACVFGLISTHAQGDAFYKSVADPTRIAAQIVSGIGFLGAGVIFKDNSRTRGLTTAATIWATAAVGLGVAFKMYAVSALTTFLIIFLLMLAHFRWFRRLKSALYKDNNTETDTETDTETETR
;
A
#
# COMPACT_ATOMS: atom_id res chain seq x y z
N MET A 1 -7.93 -25.84 -20.29
CA MET A 1 -8.10 -24.69 -21.21
C MET A 1 -8.84 -23.50 -20.59
N PRO A 2 -10.09 -23.59 -20.08
CA PRO A 2 -10.78 -22.40 -19.55
C PRO A 2 -10.16 -21.85 -18.25
N TYR A 3 -9.52 -22.71 -17.45
CA TYR A 3 -8.87 -22.29 -16.21
C TYR A 3 -7.64 -21.40 -16.45
N GLU A 4 -6.79 -21.75 -17.42
CA GLU A 4 -5.60 -20.95 -17.79
C GLU A 4 -5.99 -19.54 -18.23
N LEU A 5 -7.08 -19.43 -19.00
CA LEU A 5 -7.60 -18.13 -19.42
C LEU A 5 -8.02 -17.26 -18.23
N MET A 6 -8.65 -17.84 -17.19
CA MET A 6 -8.99 -17.10 -15.97
C MET A 6 -7.75 -16.63 -15.22
N LEU A 7 -6.70 -17.46 -15.14
CA LEU A 7 -5.42 -17.08 -14.52
C LEU A 7 -4.77 -15.91 -15.26
N CYS A 8 -4.71 -15.97 -16.59
CA CYS A 8 -4.20 -14.87 -17.43
C CYS A 8 -5.00 -13.57 -17.20
N LEU A 9 -6.34 -13.66 -17.11
CA LEU A 9 -7.19 -12.50 -16.84
C LEU A 9 -6.95 -11.93 -15.43
N GLN A 10 -6.73 -12.77 -14.41
CA GLN A 10 -6.37 -12.32 -13.07
C GLN A 10 -5.03 -11.58 -13.06
N VAL A 11 -4.03 -12.10 -13.76
CA VAL A 11 -2.72 -11.44 -13.88
C VAL A 11 -2.85 -10.09 -14.60
N LEU A 12 -3.62 -10.03 -15.67
CA LEU A 12 -3.85 -8.80 -16.42
C LEU A 12 -4.62 -7.76 -15.60
N LEU A 13 -5.61 -8.20 -14.81
CA LEU A 13 -6.35 -7.34 -13.88
C LEU A 13 -5.43 -6.81 -12.77
N ALA A 14 -4.61 -7.65 -12.15
CA ALA A 14 -3.66 -7.24 -11.14
C ALA A 14 -2.64 -6.23 -11.69
N PHE A 15 -2.12 -6.47 -12.89
CA PHE A 15 -1.26 -5.51 -13.59
C PHE A 15 -1.97 -4.17 -13.77
N PHE A 16 -3.22 -4.17 -14.25
CA PHE A 16 -3.99 -2.95 -14.48
C PHE A 16 -4.28 -2.16 -13.19
N LEU A 17 -4.65 -2.86 -12.11
CA LEU A 17 -4.88 -2.21 -10.81
C LEU A 17 -3.58 -1.62 -10.22
N GLY A 18 -2.46 -2.34 -10.31
CA GLY A 18 -1.15 -1.81 -9.91
C GLY A 18 -0.69 -0.64 -10.77
N PHE A 19 -0.97 -0.71 -12.08
CA PHE A 19 -0.69 0.36 -13.04
C PHE A 19 -1.46 1.64 -12.71
N LEU A 20 -2.75 1.55 -12.35
CA LEU A 20 -3.58 2.70 -11.93
C LEU A 20 -3.00 3.41 -10.70
N ILE A 21 -2.59 2.66 -9.68
CA ILE A 21 -1.95 3.23 -8.49
C ILE A 21 -0.63 3.89 -8.88
N GLY A 22 0.15 3.20 -9.71
CA GLY A 22 1.44 3.64 -10.20
C GLY A 22 1.39 4.92 -11.05
N LEU A 23 0.34 5.10 -11.85
CA LEU A 23 0.10 6.31 -12.65
C LEU A 23 0.01 7.56 -11.78
N GLU A 24 -0.82 7.51 -10.73
CA GLU A 24 -0.96 8.62 -9.79
C GLU A 24 0.39 8.94 -9.13
N ARG A 25 1.15 7.91 -8.77
CA ARG A 25 2.46 8.07 -8.13
C ARG A 25 3.48 8.72 -9.06
N GLU A 26 3.52 8.30 -10.32
CA GLU A 26 4.43 8.85 -11.33
C GLU A 26 4.06 10.28 -11.72
N TYR A 27 2.76 10.58 -11.83
CA TYR A 27 2.25 11.92 -12.07
C TYR A 27 2.70 12.93 -10.99
N HIS A 28 2.74 12.50 -9.72
CA HIS A 28 3.23 13.32 -8.60
C HIS A 28 4.74 13.21 -8.33
N HIS A 29 5.51 12.72 -9.31
CA HIS A 29 6.98 12.56 -9.23
C HIS A 29 7.44 11.83 -7.96
N SER A 30 6.71 10.79 -7.55
CA SER A 30 7.04 9.97 -6.38
C SER A 30 8.31 9.13 -6.61
N PRO A 31 9.06 8.75 -5.56
CA PRO A 31 10.32 8.01 -5.69
C PRO A 31 10.11 6.59 -6.24
N ALA A 32 8.94 6.00 -6.00
CA ALA A 32 8.47 4.80 -6.68
C ALA A 32 7.30 5.19 -7.59
N GLY A 33 7.42 4.84 -8.87
CA GLY A 33 6.46 5.16 -9.93
C GLY A 33 5.79 3.92 -10.50
N LEU A 34 5.25 4.06 -11.70
CA LEU A 34 4.37 3.09 -12.34
C LEU A 34 4.95 1.69 -12.45
N ARG A 35 6.22 1.59 -12.83
CA ARG A 35 6.93 0.32 -13.00
C ARG A 35 6.99 -0.46 -11.68
N THR A 36 7.18 0.23 -10.56
CA THR A 36 7.28 -0.41 -9.24
C THR A 36 5.93 -0.94 -8.79
N TYR A 37 4.87 -0.14 -8.85
CA TYR A 37 3.54 -0.56 -8.39
C TYR A 37 2.94 -1.67 -9.27
N ALA A 38 3.13 -1.58 -10.59
CA ALA A 38 2.71 -2.64 -11.51
C ALA A 38 3.44 -3.96 -11.23
N ALA A 39 4.78 -3.93 -11.06
CA ALA A 39 5.56 -5.13 -10.76
C ALA A 39 5.20 -5.76 -9.40
N VAL A 40 4.99 -4.94 -8.36
CA VAL A 40 4.60 -5.42 -7.03
C VAL A 40 3.23 -6.09 -7.05
N CYS A 41 2.23 -5.44 -7.67
CA CYS A 41 0.87 -5.99 -7.76
C CYS A 41 0.85 -7.29 -8.57
N LEU A 42 1.53 -7.30 -9.72
CA LEU A 42 1.67 -8.48 -10.59
C LEU A 42 2.37 -9.63 -9.86
N GLY A 43 3.53 -9.38 -9.23
CA GLY A 43 4.27 -10.40 -8.51
C GLY A 43 3.48 -11.01 -7.36
N ALA A 44 2.81 -10.17 -6.56
CA ALA A 44 1.95 -10.63 -5.47
C ALA A 44 0.78 -11.49 -5.98
N CYS A 45 0.16 -11.11 -7.11
CA CYS A 45 -0.88 -11.91 -7.74
C CYS A 45 -0.34 -13.27 -8.22
N VAL A 46 0.78 -13.30 -8.94
CA VAL A 46 1.36 -14.54 -9.46
C VAL A 46 1.77 -15.48 -8.33
N PHE A 47 2.41 -15.00 -7.27
CA PHE A 47 2.74 -15.84 -6.12
C PHE A 47 1.49 -16.36 -5.40
N GLY A 48 0.43 -15.55 -5.29
CA GLY A 48 -0.87 -16.00 -4.78
C GLY A 48 -1.48 -17.11 -5.65
N LEU A 49 -1.44 -16.95 -6.97
CA LEU A 49 -1.95 -17.95 -7.91
C LEU A 49 -1.15 -19.26 -7.82
N ILE A 50 0.19 -19.19 -7.79
CA ILE A 50 1.07 -20.36 -7.57
C ILE A 50 0.68 -21.08 -6.27
N SER A 51 0.43 -20.32 -5.20
CA SER A 51 -0.01 -20.88 -3.92
C SER A 51 -1.33 -21.64 -4.02
N THR A 52 -2.31 -21.09 -4.74
CA THR A 52 -3.62 -21.75 -4.92
C THR A 52 -3.56 -22.92 -5.89
N HIS A 53 -2.69 -22.86 -6.89
CA HIS A 53 -2.52 -23.91 -7.88
C HIS A 53 -1.86 -25.15 -7.28
N ALA A 54 -0.85 -24.97 -6.43
CA ALA A 54 -0.15 -26.05 -5.73
C ALA A 54 -1.07 -26.92 -4.84
N GLN A 55 -2.24 -26.41 -4.46
CA GLN A 55 -3.21 -27.10 -3.60
C GLN A 55 -4.18 -28.01 -4.38
N GLY A 56 -4.26 -27.84 -5.71
CA GLY A 56 -5.09 -28.65 -6.59
C GLY A 56 -4.58 -30.08 -6.77
N ASP A 57 -3.28 -30.30 -6.58
CA ASP A 57 -2.68 -31.63 -6.58
C ASP A 57 -2.92 -32.32 -5.25
N ALA A 58 -3.56 -33.49 -5.30
CA ALA A 58 -4.00 -34.28 -4.14
C ALA A 58 -2.89 -34.61 -3.13
N PHE A 59 -1.62 -34.50 -3.51
CA PHE A 59 -0.45 -34.69 -2.66
C PHE A 59 -0.23 -33.56 -1.64
N TYR A 60 -0.65 -32.33 -1.93
CA TYR A 60 -0.36 -31.14 -1.11
C TYR A 60 -1.53 -30.65 -0.25
N LYS A 61 -2.71 -31.29 -0.36
CA LYS A 61 -3.93 -30.94 0.37
C LYS A 61 -3.79 -31.00 1.90
N SER A 62 -2.81 -31.72 2.44
CA SER A 62 -2.60 -31.85 3.90
C SER A 62 -1.43 -31.02 4.45
N VAL A 63 -0.64 -30.33 3.61
CA VAL A 63 0.63 -29.70 4.04
C VAL A 63 0.73 -28.21 3.73
N ALA A 64 0.06 -27.71 2.68
CA ALA A 64 0.28 -26.35 2.19
C ALA A 64 -0.92 -25.42 2.46
N ASP A 65 -0.89 -24.69 3.57
CA ASP A 65 -1.82 -23.58 3.84
C ASP A 65 -1.52 -22.39 2.90
N PRO A 66 -2.48 -21.94 2.08
CA PRO A 66 -2.25 -20.86 1.12
C PRO A 66 -2.05 -19.52 1.82
N THR A 67 -2.59 -19.39 3.03
CA THR A 67 -2.37 -18.29 3.97
C THR A 67 -0.90 -18.14 4.36
N ARG A 68 -0.12 -19.24 4.35
CA ARG A 68 1.30 -19.24 4.71
C ARG A 68 2.14 -18.55 3.64
N ILE A 69 1.88 -18.83 2.37
CA ILE A 69 2.56 -18.15 1.24
C ILE A 69 2.14 -16.68 1.19
N ALA A 70 0.85 -16.37 1.41
CA ALA A 70 0.40 -14.98 1.56
C ALA A 70 1.16 -14.24 2.68
N ALA A 71 1.34 -14.86 3.85
CA ALA A 71 2.09 -14.27 4.95
C ALA A 71 3.57 -14.02 4.60
N GLN A 72 4.22 -14.93 3.85
CA GLN A 72 5.59 -14.73 3.39
C GLN A 72 5.72 -13.57 2.38
N ILE A 73 4.74 -13.43 1.48
CA ILE A 73 4.67 -12.30 0.55
C ILE A 73 4.57 -10.98 1.33
N VAL A 74 3.63 -10.90 2.29
CA VAL A 74 3.46 -9.71 3.16
C VAL A 74 4.76 -9.35 3.89
N SER A 75 5.47 -10.35 4.43
CA SER A 75 6.77 -10.15 5.09
C SER A 75 7.85 -9.64 4.12
N GLY A 76 7.99 -10.27 2.95
CA GLY A 76 8.97 -9.90 1.94
C GLY A 76 8.78 -8.48 1.39
N ILE A 77 7.53 -8.04 1.20
CA ILE A 77 7.23 -6.67 0.78
C ILE A 77 7.50 -5.65 1.91
N GLY A 78 7.36 -6.06 3.18
CA GLY A 78 7.79 -5.25 4.31
C GLY A 78 9.28 -4.89 4.24
N PHE A 79 10.13 -5.84 3.84
CA PHE A 79 11.56 -5.60 3.63
C PHE A 79 11.84 -4.63 2.48
N LEU A 80 11.12 -4.76 1.35
CA LEU A 80 11.20 -3.79 0.24
C LEU A 80 10.78 -2.38 0.68
N GLY A 81 9.75 -2.28 1.53
CA GLY A 81 9.30 -1.03 2.13
C GLY A 81 10.37 -0.36 2.99
N ALA A 82 11.07 -1.13 3.83
CA ALA A 82 12.21 -0.63 4.59
C ALA A 82 13.32 -0.09 3.67
N GLY A 83 13.65 -0.81 2.59
CA GLY A 83 14.62 -0.36 1.59
C GLY A 83 14.25 0.97 0.92
N VAL A 84 12.96 1.19 0.63
CA VAL A 84 12.46 2.46 0.07
C VAL A 84 12.58 3.61 1.08
N ILE A 85 12.33 3.36 2.37
CA ILE A 85 12.45 4.37 3.43
C ILE A 85 13.91 4.82 3.59
N PHE A 86 14.87 3.89 3.57
CA PHE A 86 16.29 4.21 3.72
C PHE A 86 16.91 4.85 2.48
N LYS A 87 16.36 4.58 1.29
CA LYS A 87 16.86 5.15 0.03
C LYS A 87 16.42 6.59 -0.21
N ASP A 88 15.28 7.01 0.34
CA ASP A 88 14.78 8.38 0.17
C ASP A 88 15.29 9.30 1.29
N ASN A 89 16.00 10.37 0.93
CA ASN A 89 16.45 11.40 1.89
C ASN A 89 15.26 12.12 2.55
N SER A 90 14.07 12.07 1.94
CA SER A 90 12.83 12.60 2.52
C SER A 90 12.10 11.51 3.33
N ARG A 91 12.36 11.44 4.64
CA ARG A 91 11.77 10.42 5.53
C ARG A 91 10.24 10.30 5.44
N THR A 92 9.52 11.42 5.31
CA THR A 92 8.05 11.44 5.23
C THR A 92 7.52 10.91 3.89
N ARG A 93 8.23 11.16 2.80
CA ARG A 93 7.88 10.68 1.45
C ARG A 93 8.21 9.19 1.30
N GLY A 94 9.31 8.74 1.90
CA GLY A 94 9.69 7.32 1.99
C GLY A 94 8.64 6.48 2.73
N LEU A 95 8.12 6.97 3.87
CA LEU A 95 7.13 6.23 4.68
C LEU A 95 5.81 5.99 3.93
N THR A 96 5.29 7.02 3.26
CA THR A 96 4.05 6.91 2.45
C THR A 96 4.25 5.98 1.25
N THR A 97 5.44 6.02 0.64
CA THR A 97 5.79 5.14 -0.49
C THR A 97 5.82 3.68 -0.04
N ALA A 98 6.48 3.37 1.07
CA ALA A 98 6.54 2.02 1.62
C ALA A 98 5.13 1.47 1.96
N ALA A 99 4.30 2.27 2.63
CA ALA A 99 2.94 1.87 2.99
C ALA A 99 2.06 1.58 1.77
N THR A 100 2.16 2.42 0.72
CA THR A 100 1.37 2.25 -0.51
C THR A 100 1.86 1.08 -1.36
N ILE A 101 3.17 0.80 -1.39
CA ILE A 101 3.72 -0.43 -2.01
C ILE A 101 3.18 -1.67 -1.29
N TRP A 102 3.17 -1.66 0.04
CA TRP A 102 2.64 -2.74 0.85
C TRP A 102 1.15 -3.00 0.58
N ALA A 103 0.34 -1.93 0.57
CA ALA A 103 -1.08 -2.04 0.26
C ALA A 103 -1.33 -2.53 -1.18
N THR A 104 -0.49 -2.13 -2.14
CA THR A 104 -0.58 -2.55 -3.55
C THR A 104 -0.33 -4.05 -3.72
N ALA A 105 0.56 -4.63 -2.91
CA ALA A 105 0.74 -6.07 -2.90
C ALA A 105 -0.49 -6.81 -2.39
N ALA A 106 -1.17 -6.27 -1.37
CA ALA A 106 -2.42 -6.84 -0.86
C ALA A 106 -3.52 -6.83 -1.94
N VAL A 107 -3.58 -5.79 -2.78
CA VAL A 107 -4.48 -5.76 -3.96
C VAL A 107 -4.22 -6.95 -4.88
N GLY A 108 -2.95 -7.21 -5.22
CA GLY A 108 -2.55 -8.31 -6.10
C GLY A 108 -2.89 -9.68 -5.51
N LEU A 109 -2.65 -9.88 -4.22
CA LEU A 109 -3.08 -11.09 -3.50
C LEU A 109 -4.60 -11.25 -3.50
N GLY A 110 -5.35 -10.16 -3.29
CA GLY A 110 -6.81 -10.19 -3.36
C GLY A 110 -7.32 -10.63 -4.74
N VAL A 111 -6.66 -10.18 -5.83
CA VAL A 111 -7.00 -10.62 -7.18
C VAL A 111 -6.72 -12.12 -7.35
N ALA A 112 -5.59 -12.61 -6.84
CA ALA A 112 -5.26 -14.04 -6.89
C ALA A 112 -6.30 -14.91 -6.16
N PHE A 113 -6.77 -14.46 -4.98
CA PHE A 113 -7.80 -15.12 -4.19
C PHE A 113 -9.24 -14.83 -4.66
N LYS A 114 -9.43 -14.26 -5.86
CA LYS A 114 -10.73 -13.97 -6.49
C LYS A 114 -11.58 -12.95 -5.71
N MET A 115 -10.97 -12.14 -4.85
CA MET A 115 -11.62 -11.06 -4.08
C MET A 115 -11.68 -9.75 -4.88
N TYR A 116 -12.24 -9.80 -6.10
CA TYR A 116 -12.15 -8.70 -7.07
C TYR A 116 -12.74 -7.37 -6.56
N ALA A 117 -13.89 -7.42 -5.88
CA ALA A 117 -14.53 -6.23 -5.33
C ALA A 117 -13.67 -5.55 -4.25
N VAL A 118 -13.05 -6.36 -3.38
CA VAL A 118 -12.16 -5.86 -2.31
C VAL A 118 -10.88 -5.29 -2.91
N SER A 119 -10.28 -5.95 -3.91
CA SER A 119 -9.11 -5.43 -4.63
C SER A 119 -9.41 -4.10 -5.32
N ALA A 120 -10.54 -3.99 -6.03
CA ALA A 120 -10.94 -2.75 -6.69
C ALA A 120 -11.20 -1.60 -5.70
N LEU A 121 -11.93 -1.88 -4.61
CA LEU A 121 -12.18 -0.90 -3.56
C LEU A 121 -10.88 -0.45 -2.90
N THR A 122 -9.98 -1.38 -2.62
CA THR A 122 -8.67 -1.08 -2.01
C THR A 122 -7.83 -0.20 -2.94
N THR A 123 -7.76 -0.53 -4.24
CA THR A 123 -7.09 0.32 -5.24
C THR A 123 -7.68 1.73 -5.26
N PHE A 124 -9.00 1.86 -5.26
CA PHE A 124 -9.67 3.15 -5.22
C PHE A 124 -9.32 3.94 -3.96
N LEU A 125 -9.38 3.31 -2.78
CA LEU A 125 -9.04 3.94 -1.51
C LEU A 125 -7.57 4.37 -1.43
N ILE A 126 -6.66 3.58 -1.99
CA ILE A 126 -5.24 3.96 -2.10
C ILE A 126 -5.12 5.25 -2.92
N ILE A 127 -5.67 5.28 -4.14
CA ILE A 127 -5.61 6.45 -5.02
C ILE A 127 -6.27 7.67 -4.36
N PHE A 128 -7.43 7.49 -3.72
CA PHE A 128 -8.13 8.55 -3.00
C PHE A 128 -7.28 9.13 -1.86
N LEU A 129 -6.65 8.28 -1.03
CA LEU A 129 -5.76 8.71 0.05
C LEU A 129 -4.55 9.52 -0.49
N LEU A 130 -3.99 9.06 -1.60
CA LEU A 130 -2.88 9.71 -2.29
C LEU A 130 -3.27 11.09 -2.84
N MET A 131 -4.45 11.20 -3.43
CA MET A 131 -5.01 12.45 -3.93
C MET A 131 -5.26 13.45 -2.78
N LEU A 132 -5.81 12.97 -1.65
CA LEU A 132 -6.01 13.78 -0.45
C LEU A 132 -4.71 14.33 0.12
N ALA A 133 -3.63 13.54 0.12
CA ALA A 133 -2.32 13.97 0.62
C ALA A 133 -1.72 15.12 -0.22
N HIS A 134 -2.08 15.19 -1.50
CA HIS A 134 -1.67 16.27 -2.40
C HIS A 134 -2.55 17.52 -2.26
N PHE A 135 -3.85 17.37 -1.97
CA PHE A 135 -4.76 18.49 -1.78
C PHE A 135 -4.38 19.31 -0.52
N ARG A 136 -3.67 20.43 -0.72
CA ARG A 136 -3.02 21.30 0.29
C ARG A 136 -3.93 21.83 1.41
N TRP A 137 -5.24 21.60 1.37
CA TRP A 137 -6.20 22.13 2.33
C TRP A 137 -6.06 21.52 3.73
N PHE A 138 -5.73 20.23 3.85
CA PHE A 138 -5.60 19.57 5.17
C PHE A 138 -4.37 20.02 5.97
N ARG A 139 -3.29 20.44 5.30
CA ARG A 139 -2.10 21.00 5.99
C ARG A 139 -2.39 22.37 6.62
N ARG A 140 -3.28 23.16 6.04
CA ARG A 140 -3.71 24.46 6.59
C ARG A 140 -4.65 24.30 7.79
N LEU A 141 -5.53 23.30 7.76
CA LEU A 141 -6.41 23.02 8.90
C LEU A 141 -5.63 22.48 10.11
N LYS A 142 -4.66 21.59 9.86
CA LYS A 142 -3.79 21.07 10.93
C LYS A 142 -2.91 22.15 11.56
N SER A 143 -2.44 23.14 10.79
CA SER A 143 -1.72 24.29 11.34
C SER A 143 -2.61 25.25 12.15
N ALA A 144 -3.90 25.33 11.84
CA ALA A 144 -4.84 26.14 12.61
C ALA A 144 -5.15 25.51 13.99
N LEU A 145 -5.31 24.19 14.04
CA LEU A 145 -5.56 23.46 15.30
C LEU A 145 -4.30 23.27 16.16
N TYR A 146 -3.11 23.21 15.56
CA TYR A 146 -1.85 23.16 16.32
C TYR A 146 -1.51 24.49 16.99
N LYS A 147 -1.94 25.61 16.41
CA LYS A 147 -1.65 26.95 16.94
C LYS A 147 -2.47 27.26 18.20
N ASP A 148 -3.65 26.65 18.33
CA ASP A 148 -4.56 26.86 19.47
C ASP A 148 -4.00 26.25 20.77
N ASN A 149 -3.62 24.96 20.73
CA ASN A 149 -3.09 24.25 21.91
C ASN A 149 -1.76 24.80 22.45
N ASN A 150 -0.92 25.39 21.59
CA ASN A 150 0.36 25.96 22.03
C ASN A 150 0.18 27.36 22.66
N THR A 151 -0.87 28.10 22.29
CA THR A 151 -1.12 29.43 22.84
C THR A 151 -1.65 29.36 24.27
N GLU A 152 -2.44 28.33 24.62
CA GLU A 152 -2.87 28.08 26.01
C GLU A 152 -1.71 27.67 26.92
N THR A 153 -0.76 26.87 26.43
CA THR A 153 0.41 26.42 27.21
C THR A 153 1.38 27.56 27.53
N ASP A 154 1.58 28.49 26.58
CA ASP A 154 2.43 29.66 26.79
C ASP A 154 1.79 30.66 27.78
N THR A 155 0.46 30.75 27.82
CA THR A 155 -0.26 31.67 28.73
C THR A 155 -0.27 31.18 30.19
N GLU A 156 -0.38 29.87 30.44
CA GLU A 156 -0.28 29.31 31.80
C GLU A 156 1.14 29.44 32.39
N THR A 157 2.18 29.27 31.55
CA THR A 157 3.58 29.32 32.00
C THR A 157 4.01 30.74 32.42
N ASP A 158 3.52 31.77 31.73
CA ASP A 158 3.81 33.17 32.10
C ASP A 158 3.06 33.59 33.38
N THR A 159 1.85 33.07 33.61
CA THR A 159 1.04 33.41 34.78
C THR A 159 1.59 32.78 36.08
N GLU A 160 2.17 31.58 36.02
CA GLU A 160 2.86 30.94 37.16
C GLU A 160 4.23 31.56 37.48
N THR A 161 4.87 32.22 36.51
CA THR A 161 6.20 32.84 36.69
C THR A 161 6.10 34.24 37.30
N GLU A 162 5.01 34.99 37.06
CA GLU A 162 4.76 36.29 37.71
C GLU A 162 4.17 36.20 39.13
N THR A 163 3.62 35.05 39.53
CA THR A 163 3.00 34.85 40.86
C THR A 163 3.96 34.26 41.91
N ARG A 164 5.26 34.13 41.60
CA ARG A 164 6.27 33.56 42.49
C ARG A 164 7.45 34.52 42.72
#